data_AF-A0A7V9ZTW6-F1
#
_entry.id   AF-A0A7V9ZTW6-F1
#
_cell.length_a   1.000
_cell.length_b   1.000
_cell.length_c   1.000
_cell.angle_alpha   90.00
_cell.angle_beta   90.00
_cell.angle_gamma   90.00
#
_symmetry.space_group_name_H-M   'P 1'
#
loop_
_entity.id
_entity.type
_entity.pdbx_description
1 polymer ?
#
loop_
_entity_poly.entity_id
_entity_poly.type
_entity_poly.pdbx_seq_one_letter_code
_entity_poly.pdbx_strand_id
1 'polypeptide(L)'
;IIVRNCKLHDSANGFFVASSEDTVSRSILVEGNYIFGNGIVGSAFQHNNYTAAIGIIFQYNRFGAMRSGANGNALKDRSAGTIVRYNWIESGNRQLDLVDGEDSSQIRSAPEYRQTFVYGNLLIEPDGAGNSQITHYGGDSGTTANYRKGTLYFYNNTIVSTRTGTTTLFRLSTNEETCDARNNIFYVTATGSNLALLDDTGVLSISHNWFKPNWRISHGTASGTIINDGTSVQGASPNFAGEAAQDFRLASDSAAVDAGTNLHADALPTHNVIRQYVKHQTGEARPVNGAFDIGAFEVQTAPVPSYEADVAARPNGDGSILSDDVVQVRRFLNATHTPDQTTDEFQRADSAPIATLGDGKILSDDVVQARRYQNGANPKQFVGGPMTQSAGRMPIDNLVANASTIIFENARREVRVESASGSVGQKVTVNIRVDAQSDESEYGFILSYDPTKLSNPIIGAGFAGASVRSCNRTTAGQINCSIGGFPTNSPTSSDTGIGEIETGSNQILITVTFTIAANAPVGTTPLALTNVNASSDAPVLFTPTAANGTVTISAPDCRRGRDMRARCNN
;
A
#
# COMPACT_ATOMS: atom_id res chain seq x y z
N ILE A 1 13.54 -0.45 35.50
CA ILE A 1 14.65 0.55 35.52
C ILE A 1 14.76 1.16 34.14
N ILE A 2 15.02 2.47 34.01
CA ILE A 2 15.29 3.12 32.72
C ILE A 2 16.69 3.74 32.78
N VAL A 3 17.55 3.38 31.84
CA VAL A 3 18.87 3.96 31.63
C VAL A 3 18.84 4.69 30.30
N ARG A 4 18.91 6.04 30.33
CA ARG A 4 18.83 6.83 29.11
C ARG A 4 19.84 7.96 29.02
N ASN A 5 20.20 8.29 27.78
CA ASN A 5 21.02 9.44 27.43
C ASN A 5 22.39 9.44 28.15
N CYS A 6 22.93 8.28 28.48
CA CYS A 6 24.24 8.13 29.09
C CYS A 6 25.33 7.90 28.03
N LYS A 7 26.57 8.24 28.40
CA LYS A 7 27.80 7.79 27.72
C LYS A 7 28.50 6.81 28.65
N LEU A 8 28.63 5.55 28.24
CA LEU A 8 29.18 4.47 29.06
C LEU A 8 30.46 3.95 28.39
N HIS A 9 31.61 4.39 28.90
CA HIS A 9 32.91 4.08 28.33
C HIS A 9 34.00 3.93 29.39
N ASP A 10 35.17 3.48 28.95
CA ASP A 10 36.38 3.29 29.73
C ASP A 10 36.27 2.35 30.94
N SER A 11 35.25 1.50 30.94
CA SER A 11 34.99 0.52 31.98
C SER A 11 35.39 -0.90 31.56
N ALA A 12 35.38 -1.83 32.52
CA ALA A 12 35.44 -3.26 32.20
C ALA A 12 34.20 -3.65 31.38
N ASN A 13 33.03 -3.74 32.03
CA ASN A 13 31.73 -3.77 31.34
C ASN A 13 31.16 -2.35 31.28
N GLY A 14 30.68 -1.91 30.12
CA GLY A 14 30.09 -0.57 29.96
C GLY A 14 28.73 -0.44 30.65
N PHE A 15 27.81 -1.36 30.34
CA PHE A 15 26.56 -1.54 31.06
C PHE A 15 26.42 -2.99 31.54
N PHE A 16 26.20 -3.17 32.85
CA PHE A 16 26.12 -4.48 33.49
C PHE A 16 24.79 -4.64 34.25
N VAL A 17 24.07 -5.72 33.98
CA VAL A 17 22.91 -6.15 34.79
C VAL A 17 23.12 -7.60 35.18
N ALA A 18 23.10 -7.86 36.48
CA ALA A 18 23.17 -9.20 37.03
C ALA A 18 21.79 -9.69 37.46
N SER A 19 21.65 -11.02 37.42
CA SER A 19 20.65 -11.79 38.12
C SER A 19 21.34 -12.99 38.76
N SER A 20 20.72 -13.58 39.78
CA SER A 20 21.16 -14.81 40.43
C SER A 20 19.97 -15.77 40.59
N GLU A 21 20.21 -16.90 41.23
CA GLU A 21 19.15 -17.84 41.62
C GLU A 21 18.18 -17.23 42.65
N ASP A 22 18.67 -16.37 43.54
CA ASP A 22 17.87 -15.77 44.61
C ASP A 22 17.18 -14.46 44.19
N THR A 23 17.76 -13.73 43.23
CA THR A 23 17.28 -12.38 42.85
C THR A 23 17.44 -12.16 41.36
N VAL A 24 16.35 -11.84 40.66
CA VAL A 24 16.37 -11.58 39.22
C VAL A 24 15.95 -10.15 38.90
N SER A 25 16.74 -9.51 38.04
CA SER A 25 16.49 -8.19 37.49
C SER A 25 15.34 -8.22 36.48
N ARG A 26 14.48 -7.20 36.45
CA ARG A 26 13.29 -7.18 35.58
C ARG A 26 13.03 -5.79 34.99
N SER A 27 12.38 -5.78 33.83
CA SER A 27 11.79 -4.57 33.21
C SER A 27 12.80 -3.43 33.08
N ILE A 28 13.85 -3.67 32.30
CA ILE A 28 14.93 -2.73 32.08
C ILE A 28 14.81 -2.14 30.67
N LEU A 29 14.76 -0.82 30.58
CA LEU A 29 14.83 -0.09 29.32
C LEU A 29 16.19 0.60 29.21
N VAL A 30 16.94 0.25 28.17
CA VAL A 30 18.21 0.86 27.79
C VAL A 30 17.95 1.68 26.54
N GLU A 31 17.93 3.00 26.66
CA GLU A 31 17.46 3.90 25.61
C GLU A 31 18.41 5.06 25.31
N GLY A 32 18.71 5.33 24.03
CA GLY A 32 19.38 6.61 23.68
C GLY A 32 20.80 6.74 24.22
N ASN A 33 21.46 5.65 24.62
CA ASN A 33 22.80 5.67 25.21
C ASN A 33 23.89 5.54 24.14
N TYR A 34 25.11 5.99 24.46
CA TYR A 34 26.31 5.68 23.69
C TYR A 34 27.26 4.83 24.51
N ILE A 35 27.45 3.56 24.11
CA ILE A 35 28.23 2.55 24.85
C ILE A 35 29.43 2.13 23.99
N PHE A 36 30.64 2.44 24.42
CA PHE A 36 31.84 2.28 23.58
C PHE A 36 33.12 2.23 24.42
N GLY A 37 34.22 1.73 23.85
CA GLY A 37 35.54 1.80 24.47
C GLY A 37 35.67 1.02 25.79
N ASN A 38 34.78 0.05 26.04
CA ASN A 38 34.84 -0.79 27.23
C ASN A 38 35.61 -2.09 26.94
N GLY A 39 36.02 -2.78 27.99
CA GLY A 39 36.70 -4.06 27.94
C GLY A 39 38.08 -4.04 28.58
N ILE A 40 38.61 -5.25 28.79
CA ILE A 40 39.97 -5.48 29.27
C ILE A 40 40.82 -6.00 28.12
N VAL A 41 41.98 -5.38 27.90
CA VAL A 41 42.92 -5.77 26.84
C VAL A 41 43.32 -7.24 27.00
N GLY A 42 43.28 -7.99 25.91
CA GLY A 42 43.57 -9.43 25.89
C GLY A 42 42.44 -10.33 26.41
N SER A 43 41.34 -9.75 26.92
CA SER A 43 40.21 -10.50 27.47
C SER A 43 38.99 -10.45 26.56
N ALA A 44 38.26 -11.56 26.50
CA ALA A 44 36.96 -11.68 25.81
C ALA A 44 35.76 -11.68 26.79
N PHE A 45 36.00 -11.61 28.10
CA PHE A 45 34.98 -11.75 29.15
C PHE A 45 34.28 -10.43 29.54
N GLN A 46 34.78 -9.30 29.05
CA GLN A 46 34.23 -7.98 29.34
C GLN A 46 33.77 -7.32 28.06
N HIS A 47 32.56 -6.76 28.10
CA HIS A 47 31.78 -6.37 26.94
C HIS A 47 31.41 -4.89 27.04
N ASN A 48 30.99 -4.29 25.92
CA ASN A 48 30.31 -2.99 26.00
C ASN A 48 29.02 -3.13 26.84
N ASN A 49 28.30 -4.22 26.66
CA ASN A 49 27.13 -4.56 27.44
C ASN A 49 27.11 -6.04 27.82
N TYR A 50 26.81 -6.34 29.09
CA TYR A 50 26.55 -7.67 29.59
C TYR A 50 25.32 -7.63 30.49
N THR A 51 24.25 -8.32 30.12
CA THR A 51 22.97 -8.23 30.85
C THR A 51 22.32 -9.58 31.07
N ALA A 52 21.66 -9.74 32.22
CA ALA A 52 20.82 -10.89 32.55
C ALA A 52 19.60 -10.40 33.34
N ALA A 53 18.42 -10.39 32.71
CA ALA A 53 17.17 -9.90 33.26
C ALA A 53 15.95 -10.62 32.65
N ILE A 54 14.74 -10.27 33.10
CA ILE A 54 13.47 -10.63 32.45
C ILE A 54 12.84 -9.35 31.87
N GLY A 55 12.57 -9.34 30.56
CA GLY A 55 11.94 -8.22 29.86
C GLY A 55 12.86 -7.00 29.72
N ILE A 56 14.05 -7.18 29.14
CA ILE A 56 14.96 -6.09 28.80
C ILE A 56 14.73 -5.58 27.38
N ILE A 57 14.78 -4.26 27.19
CA ILE A 57 14.62 -3.59 25.90
C ILE A 57 15.82 -2.68 25.64
N PHE A 58 16.45 -2.85 24.49
CA PHE A 58 17.46 -1.95 23.95
C PHE A 58 16.86 -1.15 22.79
N GLN A 59 16.77 0.17 22.90
CA GLN A 59 16.31 1.01 21.80
C GLN A 59 17.06 2.32 21.61
N TYR A 60 17.22 2.77 20.37
CA TYR A 60 17.87 4.04 20.05
C TYR A 60 19.29 4.17 20.62
N ASN A 61 19.98 3.07 20.95
CA ASN A 61 21.34 3.15 21.45
C ASN A 61 22.33 3.18 20.30
N ARG A 62 23.49 3.77 20.57
CA ARG A 62 24.70 3.63 19.77
C ARG A 62 25.68 2.74 20.54
N PHE A 63 26.12 1.65 19.93
CA PHE A 63 27.28 0.90 20.37
C PHE A 63 28.44 1.18 19.43
N GLY A 64 29.59 1.55 19.99
CA GLY A 64 30.82 1.73 19.25
C GLY A 64 31.81 0.58 19.49
N ALA A 65 33.00 0.70 18.92
CA ALA A 65 34.07 -0.28 19.11
C ALA A 65 34.40 -0.53 20.59
N MET A 66 34.87 -1.75 20.87
CA MET A 66 35.49 -2.11 22.15
C MET A 66 36.75 -1.28 22.40
N ARG A 67 37.27 -1.29 23.63
CA ARG A 67 38.63 -0.80 23.90
C ARG A 67 39.61 -1.53 22.98
N SER A 68 40.54 -0.79 22.37
CA SER A 68 41.56 -1.38 21.50
C SER A 68 42.32 -2.51 22.21
N GLY A 69 42.39 -3.68 21.58
CA GLY A 69 43.00 -4.88 22.14
C GLY A 69 42.09 -5.70 23.07
N ALA A 70 40.87 -5.26 23.39
CA ALA A 70 39.86 -6.07 24.06
C ALA A 70 39.05 -6.88 23.03
N ASN A 71 38.64 -8.09 23.41
CA ASN A 71 38.03 -9.08 22.51
C ASN A 71 36.58 -9.44 22.90
N GLY A 72 35.89 -8.58 23.66
CA GLY A 72 34.49 -8.80 24.03
C GLY A 72 33.52 -8.35 22.95
N ASN A 73 32.24 -8.62 23.19
CA ASN A 73 31.12 -8.33 22.29
C ASN A 73 30.54 -6.92 22.50
N ALA A 74 29.85 -6.40 21.49
CA ALA A 74 29.13 -5.13 21.60
C ALA A 74 27.93 -5.24 22.54
N LEU A 75 27.04 -6.21 22.28
CA LEU A 75 25.88 -6.51 23.12
C LEU A 75 25.88 -7.99 23.47
N LYS A 76 26.22 -8.31 24.72
CA LYS A 76 26.03 -9.64 25.31
C LYS A 76 24.82 -9.63 26.23
N ASP A 77 23.89 -10.54 25.98
CA ASP A 77 22.65 -10.67 26.74
C ASP A 77 22.33 -12.13 27.04
N ARG A 78 21.93 -12.36 28.29
CA ARG A 78 21.50 -13.63 28.87
C ARG A 78 20.05 -13.54 29.37
N SER A 79 19.29 -12.54 28.95
CA SER A 79 17.97 -12.22 29.49
C SER A 79 16.86 -13.07 28.89
N ALA A 80 15.67 -13.09 29.48
CA ALA A 80 14.44 -13.63 28.89
C ALA A 80 13.60 -12.52 28.26
N GLY A 81 12.96 -12.78 27.11
CA GLY A 81 12.11 -11.81 26.40
C GLY A 81 12.86 -10.58 25.88
N THR A 82 14.13 -10.75 25.49
CA THR A 82 14.98 -9.66 25.02
C THR A 82 14.44 -9.01 23.75
N ILE A 83 14.37 -7.67 23.75
CA ILE A 83 14.03 -6.88 22.57
C ILE A 83 15.21 -5.96 22.23
N VAL A 84 15.73 -6.06 21.02
CA VAL A 84 16.77 -5.17 20.48
C VAL A 84 16.18 -4.47 19.26
N ARG A 85 15.84 -3.19 19.38
CA ARG A 85 15.19 -2.45 18.28
C ARG A 85 15.74 -1.07 18.02
N TYR A 86 15.83 -0.66 16.76
CA TYR A 86 16.21 0.71 16.41
C TYR A 86 17.55 1.15 17.02
N ASN A 87 18.56 0.29 17.03
CA ASN A 87 19.90 0.63 17.53
C ASN A 87 20.90 0.75 16.38
N TRP A 88 21.98 1.50 16.60
CA TRP A 88 23.18 1.48 15.79
C TRP A 88 24.26 0.70 16.54
N ILE A 89 24.63 -0.49 16.07
CA ILE A 89 25.59 -1.35 16.74
C ILE A 89 26.77 -1.61 15.81
N GLU A 90 27.93 -1.08 16.19
CA GLU A 90 29.14 -1.15 15.38
C GLU A 90 30.26 -1.89 16.12
N SER A 91 30.93 -2.79 15.40
CA SER A 91 32.08 -3.56 15.90
C SER A 91 31.73 -4.45 17.12
N GLY A 92 32.72 -4.76 17.95
CA GLY A 92 32.70 -5.86 18.92
C GLY A 92 33.25 -7.15 18.32
N ASN A 93 33.51 -8.14 19.17
CA ASN A 93 33.83 -9.49 18.71
C ASN A 93 32.62 -10.16 18.05
N ARG A 94 31.41 -9.79 18.49
CA ARG A 94 30.13 -9.93 17.79
C ARG A 94 29.28 -8.71 18.09
N GLN A 95 28.38 -8.33 17.18
CA GLN A 95 27.39 -7.29 17.46
C GLN A 95 26.38 -7.78 18.48
N LEU A 96 25.91 -9.02 18.33
CA LEU A 96 24.89 -9.63 19.17
C LEU A 96 25.33 -11.00 19.68
N ASP A 97 25.39 -11.16 20.99
CA ASP A 97 25.71 -12.41 21.68
C ASP A 97 24.59 -12.73 22.68
N LEU A 98 23.54 -13.38 22.17
CA LEU A 98 22.23 -13.59 22.79
C LEU A 98 22.12 -15.04 23.30
N VAL A 99 22.81 -15.31 24.39
CA VAL A 99 23.10 -16.67 24.89
C VAL A 99 22.25 -17.00 26.12
N ASP A 100 22.46 -18.18 26.70
CA ASP A 100 21.59 -18.74 27.72
C ASP A 100 21.67 -18.01 29.06
N GLY A 101 20.58 -18.01 29.82
CA GLY A 101 20.46 -17.49 31.18
C GLY A 101 21.22 -18.34 32.21
N GLU A 102 22.52 -18.48 32.01
CA GLU A 102 23.44 -19.34 32.79
C GLU A 102 23.26 -19.16 34.30
N ASP A 103 23.22 -17.91 34.77
CA ASP A 103 23.29 -17.57 36.20
C ASP A 103 21.94 -17.58 36.94
N SER A 104 20.82 -17.88 36.27
CA SER A 104 19.49 -17.81 36.90
C SER A 104 18.48 -18.78 36.31
N SER A 105 18.06 -19.78 37.09
CA SER A 105 16.93 -20.64 36.75
C SER A 105 15.62 -19.86 36.59
N GLN A 106 15.45 -18.73 37.30
CA GLN A 106 14.28 -17.87 37.16
C GLN A 106 14.18 -17.29 35.73
N ILE A 107 15.30 -16.82 35.16
CA ILE A 107 15.35 -16.37 33.76
C ILE A 107 15.01 -17.52 32.81
N ARG A 108 15.63 -18.70 33.00
CA ARG A 108 15.39 -19.87 32.15
C ARG A 108 13.95 -20.39 32.23
N SER A 109 13.28 -20.18 33.36
CA SER A 109 11.89 -20.56 33.60
C SER A 109 10.86 -19.53 33.13
N ALA A 110 11.28 -18.32 32.74
CA ALA A 110 10.39 -17.28 32.28
C ALA A 110 9.68 -17.71 30.98
N PRO A 111 8.36 -17.52 30.84
CA PRO A 111 7.61 -17.91 29.64
C PRO A 111 8.21 -17.37 28.33
N GLU A 112 8.76 -16.17 28.38
CA GLU A 112 9.36 -15.45 27.26
C GLU A 112 10.84 -15.82 26.99
N TYR A 113 11.44 -16.74 27.74
CA TYR A 113 12.87 -17.10 27.59
C TYR A 113 13.21 -17.59 26.17
N ARG A 114 12.24 -18.26 25.52
CA ARG A 114 12.38 -18.84 24.19
C ARG A 114 12.02 -17.88 23.05
N GLN A 115 11.77 -16.61 23.34
CA GLN A 115 11.42 -15.60 22.34
C GLN A 115 12.36 -14.41 22.45
N THR A 116 12.90 -13.98 21.31
CA THR A 116 13.78 -12.81 21.25
C THR A 116 13.54 -12.06 19.94
N PHE A 117 13.39 -10.74 20.04
CA PHE A 117 13.03 -9.88 18.91
C PHE A 117 14.17 -8.91 18.61
N VAL A 118 14.67 -8.96 17.38
CA VAL A 118 15.74 -8.08 16.89
C VAL A 118 15.28 -7.42 15.61
N TYR A 119 14.96 -6.13 15.64
CA TYR A 119 14.37 -5.47 14.49
C TYR A 119 14.65 -3.97 14.33
N GLY A 120 14.66 -3.48 13.09
CA GLY A 120 14.89 -2.05 12.83
C GLY A 120 16.30 -1.57 13.20
N ASN A 121 17.26 -2.47 13.42
CA ASN A 121 18.62 -2.11 13.82
C ASN A 121 19.54 -1.94 12.61
N LEU A 122 20.59 -1.15 12.81
CA LEU A 122 21.78 -1.11 11.98
C LEU A 122 22.91 -1.88 12.68
N LEU A 123 23.37 -2.97 12.07
CA LEU A 123 24.51 -3.75 12.56
C LEU A 123 25.69 -3.60 11.59
N ILE A 124 26.79 -3.04 12.07
CA ILE A 124 27.95 -2.72 11.24
C ILE A 124 29.15 -3.52 11.70
N GLU A 125 29.73 -4.26 10.77
CA GLU A 125 30.87 -5.15 10.96
C GLU A 125 32.06 -4.64 10.13
N PRO A 126 32.95 -3.82 10.74
CA PRO A 126 34.13 -3.31 10.06
C PRO A 126 35.12 -4.41 9.66
N ASP A 127 35.98 -4.11 8.69
CA ASP A 127 37.10 -5.01 8.36
C ASP A 127 38.00 -5.26 9.57
N GLY A 128 38.31 -6.53 9.81
CA GLY A 128 39.14 -6.97 10.94
C GLY A 128 38.49 -6.88 12.33
N ALA A 129 37.20 -6.56 12.46
CA ALA A 129 36.52 -6.58 13.75
C ALA A 129 36.36 -8.02 14.26
N GLY A 130 37.07 -8.39 15.34
CA GLY A 130 36.94 -9.67 16.05
C GLY A 130 36.53 -10.90 15.22
N ASN A 131 35.51 -11.62 15.68
CA ASN A 131 34.96 -12.81 15.01
C ASN A 131 34.17 -12.40 13.75
N SER A 132 34.17 -13.24 12.71
CA SER A 132 33.35 -13.03 11.51
C SER A 132 31.84 -13.22 11.71
N GLN A 133 31.41 -13.63 12.92
CA GLN A 133 30.02 -13.88 13.28
C GLN A 133 29.29 -12.63 13.77
N ILE A 134 28.16 -12.29 13.14
CA ILE A 134 27.37 -11.11 13.52
C ILE A 134 26.52 -11.37 14.77
N THR A 135 25.78 -12.50 14.76
CA THR A 135 24.82 -12.85 15.79
C THR A 135 25.05 -14.27 16.30
N HIS A 136 25.18 -14.44 17.61
CA HIS A 136 25.10 -15.74 18.29
C HIS A 136 23.79 -15.82 19.07
N TYR A 137 22.99 -16.87 18.84
CA TYR A 137 21.76 -17.13 19.58
C TYR A 137 21.70 -18.57 20.08
N GLY A 138 21.24 -18.78 21.31
CA GLY A 138 21.09 -20.10 21.92
C GLY A 138 21.79 -20.16 23.26
N GLY A 139 23.04 -20.60 23.28
CA GLY A 139 23.84 -20.64 24.50
C GLY A 139 25.32 -20.96 24.31
N ASP A 140 26.09 -20.64 25.34
CA ASP A 140 27.55 -20.76 25.38
C ASP A 140 28.10 -21.33 26.71
N SER A 141 27.23 -21.61 27.70
CA SER A 141 27.62 -22.15 29.00
C SER A 141 28.16 -23.60 28.96
N GLY A 142 28.02 -24.29 27.83
CA GLY A 142 28.29 -25.72 27.71
C GLY A 142 27.19 -26.63 28.29
N THR A 143 26.20 -26.06 28.99
CA THR A 143 25.03 -26.80 29.49
C THR A 143 23.90 -26.68 28.47
N THR A 144 23.92 -27.54 27.44
CA THR A 144 22.98 -27.47 26.30
C THR A 144 21.50 -27.50 26.70
N ALA A 145 21.15 -28.12 27.83
CA ALA A 145 19.79 -28.12 28.37
C ALA A 145 19.27 -26.71 28.75
N ASN A 146 20.19 -25.77 29.02
CA ASN A 146 19.87 -24.39 29.39
C ASN A 146 19.71 -23.46 28.19
N TYR A 147 20.12 -23.90 27.00
CA TYR A 147 20.11 -23.07 25.80
C TYR A 147 18.68 -22.63 25.48
N ARG A 148 18.56 -21.47 24.83
CA ARG A 148 17.28 -20.82 24.58
C ARG A 148 16.33 -21.72 23.78
N LYS A 149 16.85 -22.54 22.84
CA LYS A 149 16.10 -23.56 22.07
C LYS A 149 14.74 -23.03 21.59
N GLY A 150 14.75 -21.81 21.08
CA GLY A 150 13.56 -21.00 20.80
C GLY A 150 13.73 -20.21 19.51
N THR A 151 12.89 -19.20 19.33
CA THR A 151 12.86 -18.40 18.10
C THR A 151 13.50 -17.03 18.31
N LEU A 152 14.50 -16.76 17.46
CA LEU A 152 14.98 -15.42 17.17
C LEU A 152 14.16 -14.84 16.02
N TYR A 153 13.32 -13.85 16.29
CA TYR A 153 12.63 -13.07 15.26
C TYR A 153 13.54 -11.92 14.85
N PHE A 154 14.05 -11.97 13.62
CA PHE A 154 15.08 -11.08 13.13
C PHE A 154 14.60 -10.38 11.86
N TYR A 155 14.10 -9.16 11.95
CA TYR A 155 13.41 -8.53 10.81
C TYR A 155 13.64 -7.03 10.65
N ASN A 156 13.57 -6.56 9.40
CA ASN A 156 13.77 -5.13 9.08
C ASN A 156 15.08 -4.57 9.67
N ASN A 157 16.15 -5.36 9.74
CA ASN A 157 17.47 -4.87 10.11
C ASN A 157 18.29 -4.59 8.85
N THR A 158 19.24 -3.66 8.95
CA THR A 158 20.26 -3.42 7.91
C THR A 158 21.63 -3.82 8.45
N ILE A 159 22.23 -4.84 7.86
CA ILE A 159 23.50 -5.42 8.25
C ILE A 159 24.50 -5.07 7.16
N VAL A 160 25.60 -4.44 7.57
CA VAL A 160 26.66 -3.99 6.67
C VAL A 160 27.98 -4.53 7.17
N SER A 161 28.57 -5.45 6.41
CA SER A 161 29.92 -5.96 6.67
C SER A 161 30.89 -5.42 5.63
N THR A 162 31.91 -4.69 6.09
CA THR A 162 32.98 -4.18 5.23
C THR A 162 34.22 -5.09 5.24
N ARG A 163 34.11 -6.27 5.87
CA ARG A 163 35.17 -7.28 5.91
C ARG A 163 35.62 -7.64 4.50
N THR A 164 36.93 -7.74 4.34
CA THR A 164 37.57 -8.28 3.13
C THR A 164 37.52 -9.80 3.11
N GLY A 165 37.48 -10.43 4.29
CA GLY A 165 37.35 -11.86 4.50
C GLY A 165 35.90 -12.34 4.61
N THR A 166 35.70 -13.39 5.41
CA THR A 166 34.39 -14.03 5.59
C THR A 166 33.49 -13.28 6.57
N THR A 167 32.18 -13.38 6.36
CA THR A 167 31.12 -12.92 7.26
C THR A 167 30.10 -14.03 7.44
N THR A 168 29.77 -14.36 8.69
CA THR A 168 28.76 -15.36 9.06
C THR A 168 27.63 -14.67 9.81
N LEU A 169 26.39 -14.75 9.31
CA LEU A 169 25.28 -14.01 9.92
C LEU A 169 24.88 -14.58 11.28
N PHE A 170 24.65 -15.89 11.35
CA PHE A 170 24.08 -16.52 12.52
C PHE A 170 24.90 -17.73 12.98
N ARG A 171 25.26 -17.72 14.27
CA ARG A 171 25.62 -18.91 15.02
C ARG A 171 24.42 -19.27 15.88
N LEU A 172 23.65 -20.27 15.44
CA LEU A 172 22.62 -20.88 16.27
C LEU A 172 23.24 -22.08 16.96
N SER A 173 23.19 -22.13 18.29
CA SER A 173 24.04 -23.04 19.08
C SER A 173 23.80 -24.53 18.83
N THR A 174 22.59 -24.92 18.44
CA THR A 174 22.16 -26.28 18.14
C THR A 174 21.09 -26.28 17.05
N ASN A 175 20.66 -27.46 16.60
CA ASN A 175 19.53 -27.60 15.67
C ASN A 175 18.15 -27.41 16.33
N GLU A 176 18.09 -27.10 17.63
CA GLU A 176 16.85 -26.80 18.35
C GLU A 176 16.56 -25.28 18.43
N GLU A 177 17.47 -24.43 17.97
CA GLU A 177 17.22 -22.99 17.79
C GLU A 177 16.72 -22.67 16.38
N THR A 178 15.73 -21.79 16.31
CA THR A 178 15.15 -21.29 15.06
C THR A 178 15.37 -19.79 14.91
N CYS A 179 15.60 -19.32 13.68
CA CYS A 179 15.64 -17.91 13.33
C CYS A 179 14.63 -17.63 12.21
N ASP A 180 13.70 -16.72 12.44
CA ASP A 180 12.83 -16.15 11.41
C ASP A 180 13.48 -14.85 10.91
N ALA A 181 14.19 -14.93 9.79
CA ALA A 181 14.87 -13.80 9.19
C ALA A 181 14.07 -13.27 8.01
N ARG A 182 13.43 -12.10 8.16
CA ARG A 182 12.66 -11.49 7.06
C ARG A 182 12.83 -9.99 6.90
N ASN A 183 12.65 -9.47 5.69
CA ASN A 183 12.77 -8.04 5.40
C ASN A 183 14.11 -7.42 5.83
N ASN A 184 15.21 -8.17 5.94
CA ASN A 184 16.52 -7.62 6.31
C ASN A 184 17.36 -7.32 5.08
N ILE A 185 18.24 -6.32 5.17
CA ILE A 185 19.34 -6.15 4.22
C ILE A 185 20.58 -6.81 4.81
N PHE A 186 21.14 -7.79 4.11
CA PHE A 186 22.43 -8.40 4.41
C PHE A 186 23.45 -8.02 3.33
N TYR A 187 24.11 -6.88 3.55
CA TYR A 187 25.08 -6.33 2.61
C TYR A 187 26.52 -6.62 3.07
N VAL A 188 27.31 -7.24 2.18
CA VAL A 188 28.74 -7.50 2.41
C VAL A 188 29.58 -6.98 1.26
N THR A 189 30.70 -6.32 1.56
CA THR A 189 31.60 -5.80 0.53
C THR A 189 32.48 -6.92 -0.07
N ALA A 190 32.86 -7.93 0.72
CA ALA A 190 33.65 -9.08 0.29
C ALA A 190 33.11 -9.71 -1.01
N THR A 191 33.99 -9.97 -1.97
CA THR A 191 33.61 -10.57 -3.26
C THR A 191 33.43 -12.08 -3.15
N GLY A 192 32.83 -12.70 -4.17
CA GLY A 192 32.64 -14.15 -4.21
C GLY A 192 31.66 -14.65 -3.16
N SER A 193 31.95 -15.81 -2.58
CA SER A 193 31.06 -16.52 -1.65
C SER A 193 31.48 -16.37 -0.19
N ASN A 194 31.87 -15.16 0.20
CA ASN A 194 32.36 -14.84 1.54
C ASN A 194 31.23 -14.54 2.57
N LEU A 195 29.97 -14.61 2.16
CA LEU A 195 28.81 -14.57 3.04
C LEU A 195 28.32 -15.99 3.35
N ALA A 196 28.34 -16.38 4.62
CA ALA A 196 27.64 -17.55 5.14
C ALA A 196 26.43 -17.15 5.97
N LEU A 197 25.31 -17.86 5.82
CA LEU A 197 24.11 -17.57 6.60
C LEU A 197 24.17 -18.23 8.00
N LEU A 198 24.72 -19.44 8.10
CA LEU A 198 24.91 -20.20 9.33
C LEU A 198 26.39 -20.52 9.59
N ASP A 199 26.77 -20.63 10.85
CA ASP A 199 28.08 -21.14 11.26
C ASP A 199 28.17 -22.66 11.03
N ASP A 200 27.21 -23.41 11.56
CA ASP A 200 27.10 -24.87 11.42
C ASP A 200 25.64 -25.33 11.60
N THR A 201 25.11 -25.17 12.82
CA THR A 201 23.81 -25.65 13.28
C THR A 201 22.68 -24.61 13.19
N GLY A 202 21.44 -25.07 13.41
CA GLY A 202 20.22 -24.26 13.56
C GLY A 202 19.24 -24.36 12.40
N VAL A 203 18.05 -23.83 12.61
CA VAL A 203 17.00 -23.76 11.58
C VAL A 203 16.73 -22.29 11.22
N LEU A 204 17.18 -21.87 10.04
CA LEU A 204 17.00 -20.50 9.55
C LEU A 204 15.92 -20.46 8.48
N SER A 205 14.84 -19.72 8.72
CA SER A 205 13.84 -19.39 7.71
C SER A 205 14.15 -18.02 7.12
N ILE A 206 14.27 -17.92 5.79
CA ILE A 206 14.52 -16.66 5.09
C ILE A 206 13.34 -16.30 4.17
N SER A 207 12.89 -15.05 4.26
CA SER A 207 11.80 -14.50 3.46
C SER A 207 12.01 -13.01 3.18
N HIS A 208 11.88 -12.56 1.93
CA HIS A 208 11.94 -11.15 1.52
C HIS A 208 13.16 -10.38 2.09
N ASN A 209 14.31 -11.05 2.25
CA ASN A 209 15.56 -10.36 2.59
C ASN A 209 16.28 -9.90 1.32
N TRP A 210 17.14 -8.90 1.44
CA TRP A 210 18.10 -8.53 0.40
C TRP A 210 19.46 -9.19 0.68
N PHE A 211 20.04 -9.84 -0.33
CA PHE A 211 21.37 -10.46 -0.24
C PHE A 211 22.29 -10.06 -1.39
N LYS A 212 23.59 -10.06 -1.12
CA LYS A 212 24.57 -10.22 -2.18
C LYS A 212 24.49 -11.66 -2.75
N PRO A 213 24.53 -11.85 -4.09
CA PRO A 213 24.58 -13.17 -4.70
C PRO A 213 25.75 -14.02 -4.21
N ASN A 214 25.63 -15.34 -4.38
CA ASN A 214 26.64 -16.35 -4.04
C ASN A 214 26.91 -16.53 -2.54
N TRP A 215 25.95 -16.21 -1.67
CA TRP A 215 26.02 -16.66 -0.29
C TRP A 215 26.03 -18.21 -0.21
N ARG A 216 26.57 -18.73 0.88
CA ARG A 216 26.60 -20.17 1.17
C ARG A 216 25.94 -20.46 2.51
N ILE A 217 25.65 -21.74 2.77
CA ILE A 217 25.08 -22.14 4.07
C ILE A 217 26.09 -21.87 5.18
N SER A 218 27.29 -22.44 5.08
CA SER A 218 28.40 -22.29 6.03
C SER A 218 29.74 -22.20 5.30
N HIS A 219 30.74 -21.60 5.95
CA HIS A 219 32.14 -21.68 5.51
C HIS A 219 32.79 -23.03 5.84
N GLY A 220 32.22 -23.80 6.77
CA GLY A 220 32.60 -25.16 7.10
C GLY A 220 31.58 -26.19 6.58
N THR A 221 31.46 -27.30 7.30
CA THR A 221 30.41 -28.29 7.06
C THR A 221 29.19 -27.91 7.89
N ALA A 222 28.06 -27.65 7.24
CA ALA A 222 26.82 -27.31 7.94
C ALA A 222 26.03 -28.57 8.32
N SER A 223 25.51 -28.60 9.53
CA SER A 223 24.52 -29.57 10.01
C SER A 223 23.13 -28.96 10.27
N GLY A 224 23.01 -27.63 10.16
CA GLY A 224 21.77 -26.87 10.21
C GLY A 224 21.01 -26.86 8.88
N THR A 225 19.83 -26.25 8.91
CA THR A 225 18.88 -26.20 7.78
C THR A 225 18.50 -24.76 7.46
N ILE A 226 18.43 -24.44 6.16
CA ILE A 226 17.87 -23.18 5.66
C ILE A 226 16.57 -23.48 4.92
N ILE A 227 15.48 -22.88 5.40
CA ILE A 227 14.18 -22.87 4.75
C ILE A 227 14.10 -21.57 3.95
N ASN A 228 14.23 -21.69 2.63
CA ASN A 228 14.21 -20.56 1.70
C ASN A 228 12.93 -20.59 0.87
N ASP A 229 12.09 -19.58 1.00
CA ASP A 229 10.84 -19.48 0.23
C ASP A 229 11.02 -18.89 -1.19
N GLY A 230 12.25 -18.49 -1.55
CA GLY A 230 12.60 -17.97 -2.86
C GLY A 230 12.23 -16.49 -3.10
N THR A 231 11.78 -15.77 -2.08
CA THR A 231 11.29 -14.38 -2.21
C THR A 231 12.37 -13.32 -2.02
N SER A 232 13.56 -13.72 -1.56
CA SER A 232 14.66 -12.80 -1.32
C SER A 232 15.19 -12.11 -2.59
N VAL A 233 15.32 -10.79 -2.52
CA VAL A 233 15.96 -9.97 -3.55
C VAL A 233 17.47 -10.18 -3.50
N GLN A 234 18.11 -10.27 -4.66
CA GLN A 234 19.57 -10.38 -4.75
C GLN A 234 20.14 -9.33 -5.69
N GLY A 235 21.27 -8.73 -5.31
CA GLY A 235 21.95 -7.73 -6.13
C GLY A 235 23.37 -7.43 -5.68
N ALA A 236 24.11 -6.69 -6.50
CA ALA A 236 25.47 -6.27 -6.12
C ALA A 236 25.46 -5.17 -5.04
N SER A 237 24.42 -4.34 -5.01
CA SER A 237 24.23 -3.26 -4.03
C SER A 237 22.73 -3.05 -3.73
N PRO A 238 22.35 -2.76 -2.46
CA PRO A 238 20.99 -2.34 -2.10
C PRO A 238 20.66 -0.92 -2.56
N ASN A 239 21.59 -0.21 -3.21
CA ASN A 239 21.44 1.18 -3.63
C ASN A 239 21.14 2.13 -2.46
N PHE A 240 22.07 2.18 -1.50
CA PHE A 240 22.00 3.11 -0.37
C PHE A 240 22.20 4.56 -0.85
N ALA A 241 21.53 5.50 -0.18
CA ALA A 241 21.62 6.94 -0.46
C ALA A 241 23.05 7.49 -0.32
N GLY A 242 23.87 6.92 0.58
CA GLY A 242 25.26 7.34 0.75
C GLY A 242 26.11 6.39 1.58
N GLU A 243 26.49 5.24 1.02
CA GLU A 243 27.26 4.20 1.72
C GLU A 243 28.56 4.72 2.35
N ALA A 244 29.35 5.53 1.64
CA ALA A 244 30.62 6.07 2.13
C ALA A 244 30.45 7.02 3.34
N ALA A 245 29.30 7.68 3.46
CA ALA A 245 28.93 8.50 4.61
C ALA A 245 28.23 7.67 5.72
N GLN A 246 28.12 6.35 5.52
CA GLN A 246 27.27 5.44 6.30
C GLN A 246 25.84 5.99 6.42
N ASP A 247 25.30 6.47 5.30
CA ASP A 247 23.90 6.75 5.09
C ASP A 247 23.26 5.54 4.40
N PHE A 248 22.69 4.66 5.23
CA PHE A 248 22.11 3.39 4.80
C PHE A 248 20.60 3.46 4.57
N ARG A 249 20.04 4.67 4.43
CA ARG A 249 18.71 4.81 3.84
C ARG A 249 18.77 4.36 2.38
N LEU A 250 17.67 3.84 1.85
CA LEU A 250 17.59 3.42 0.46
C LEU A 250 17.38 4.65 -0.46
N ALA A 251 17.94 4.61 -1.65
CA ALA A 251 17.51 5.47 -2.74
C ALA A 251 16.12 5.03 -3.24
N SER A 252 15.35 5.96 -3.81
CA SER A 252 13.95 5.71 -4.21
C SER A 252 13.78 4.68 -5.33
N ASP A 253 14.84 4.41 -6.11
CA ASP A 253 14.88 3.43 -7.18
C ASP A 253 15.50 2.09 -6.73
N SER A 254 15.73 1.88 -5.43
CA SER A 254 16.24 0.62 -4.92
C SER A 254 15.24 -0.53 -5.10
N ALA A 255 15.74 -1.70 -5.50
CA ALA A 255 14.96 -2.94 -5.54
C ALA A 255 14.54 -3.47 -4.15
N ALA A 256 14.97 -2.82 -3.08
CA ALA A 256 14.53 -3.10 -1.71
C ALA A 256 13.27 -2.31 -1.31
N VAL A 257 12.88 -1.29 -2.10
CA VAL A 257 11.65 -0.52 -1.87
C VAL A 257 10.43 -1.38 -2.19
N ASP A 258 9.42 -1.35 -1.32
CA ASP A 258 8.16 -2.11 -1.43
C ASP A 258 8.33 -3.63 -1.60
N ALA A 259 9.52 -4.17 -1.32
CA ALA A 259 9.87 -5.56 -1.58
C ALA A 259 9.80 -6.47 -0.34
N GLY A 260 9.38 -5.93 0.81
CA GLY A 260 9.18 -6.67 2.05
C GLY A 260 7.80 -7.32 2.16
N THR A 261 7.59 -8.03 3.25
CA THR A 261 6.35 -8.75 3.55
C THR A 261 5.86 -8.53 4.97
N ASN A 262 4.66 -9.03 5.28
CA ASN A 262 4.11 -9.01 6.63
C ASN A 262 4.99 -9.80 7.62
N LEU A 263 5.01 -9.35 8.88
CA LEU A 263 5.79 -9.99 9.93
C LEU A 263 5.17 -11.33 10.37
N HIS A 264 5.98 -12.16 11.04
CA HIS A 264 5.48 -13.37 11.70
C HIS A 264 4.39 -13.03 12.72
N ALA A 265 3.35 -13.88 12.85
CA ALA A 265 2.21 -13.60 13.72
C ALA A 265 2.61 -13.33 15.18
N ASP A 266 3.58 -14.08 15.71
CA ASP A 266 4.12 -13.89 17.07
C ASP A 266 4.83 -12.54 17.29
N ALA A 267 5.21 -11.83 16.22
CA ALA A 267 5.75 -10.47 16.33
C ALA A 267 4.63 -9.41 16.39
N LEU A 268 3.39 -9.75 16.04
CA LEU A 268 2.28 -8.80 15.92
C LEU A 268 1.26 -8.97 17.05
N PRO A 269 0.58 -7.87 17.45
CA PRO A 269 0.85 -6.48 17.07
C PRO A 269 2.01 -5.83 17.86
N THR A 270 2.45 -6.48 18.94
CA THR A 270 3.28 -5.88 20.00
C THR A 270 4.68 -5.44 19.53
N HIS A 271 5.27 -6.15 18.58
CA HIS A 271 6.64 -5.94 18.10
C HIS A 271 6.68 -5.47 16.64
N ASN A 272 5.62 -4.80 16.17
CA ASN A 272 5.58 -4.24 14.81
C ASN A 272 6.68 -3.17 14.58
N VAL A 273 7.09 -2.98 13.33
CA VAL A 273 8.10 -1.99 12.92
C VAL A 273 7.45 -0.66 12.59
N ILE A 274 7.11 0.11 13.63
CA ILE A 274 6.42 1.41 13.48
C ILE A 274 7.35 2.63 13.59
N ARG A 275 8.66 2.39 13.79
CA ARG A 275 9.68 3.43 13.97
C ARG A 275 10.97 3.07 13.24
N GLN A 276 11.81 4.06 12.99
CA GLN A 276 13.15 3.87 12.43
C GLN A 276 14.19 4.69 13.20
N TYR A 277 15.45 4.26 13.15
CA TYR A 277 16.55 4.93 13.84
C TYR A 277 16.89 6.27 13.18
N VAL A 278 17.29 7.27 13.94
CA VAL A 278 17.84 8.52 13.41
C VAL A 278 19.29 8.64 13.89
N LYS A 279 20.22 8.70 12.93
CA LYS A 279 21.66 8.74 13.18
C LYS A 279 22.03 10.03 13.93
N HIS A 280 22.42 10.01 15.21
CA HIS A 280 22.40 8.89 16.17
C HIS A 280 21.49 9.17 17.39
N GLN A 281 21.24 8.11 18.16
CA GLN A 281 20.62 8.06 19.49
C GLN A 281 19.16 8.53 19.59
N THR A 282 18.47 8.63 18.46
CA THR A 282 17.06 9.04 18.39
C THR A 282 16.32 8.17 17.39
N GLY A 283 15.03 8.41 17.24
CA GLY A 283 14.22 7.70 16.25
C GLY A 283 12.94 8.44 15.94
N GLU A 284 12.41 8.18 14.76
CA GLU A 284 11.21 8.79 14.21
C GLU A 284 10.15 7.73 13.90
N ALA A 285 8.93 8.16 13.57
CA ALA A 285 7.94 7.25 13.03
C ALA A 285 8.46 6.68 11.71
N ARG A 286 8.27 5.37 11.49
CA ARG A 286 8.56 4.79 10.17
C ARG A 286 7.46 5.27 9.23
N PRO A 287 7.79 5.90 8.09
CA PRO A 287 6.81 6.20 7.06
C PRO A 287 6.01 4.95 6.68
N VAL A 288 4.74 5.13 6.34
CA VAL A 288 3.90 4.06 5.77
C VAL A 288 3.77 4.38 4.30
N ASN A 289 4.50 3.66 3.47
CA ASN A 289 4.53 3.87 2.04
C ASN A 289 4.51 2.52 1.32
N GLY A 290 3.30 1.97 1.13
CA GLY A 290 3.12 0.68 0.46
C GLY A 290 3.45 -0.53 1.35
N ALA A 291 4.12 -1.52 0.77
CA ALA A 291 4.62 -2.67 1.51
C ALA A 291 5.90 -2.28 2.25
N PHE A 292 6.30 -3.04 3.28
CA PHE A 292 7.54 -2.71 3.98
C PHE A 292 8.72 -2.65 3.00
N ASP A 293 9.52 -1.60 3.10
CA ASP A 293 10.86 -1.65 2.52
C ASP A 293 11.71 -2.68 3.27
N ILE A 294 12.52 -3.43 2.52
CA ILE A 294 13.51 -4.32 3.11
C ILE A 294 14.57 -3.47 3.83
N GLY A 295 14.83 -3.76 5.10
CA GLY A 295 15.85 -3.10 5.92
C GLY A 295 15.30 -2.17 7.01
N ALA A 296 16.22 -1.47 7.67
CA ALA A 296 15.96 -0.67 8.86
C ALA A 296 15.19 0.64 8.61
N PHE A 297 15.09 1.08 7.36
CA PHE A 297 14.48 2.35 6.97
C PHE A 297 13.38 2.14 5.94
N GLU A 298 12.33 2.96 6.00
CA GLU A 298 11.42 3.17 4.89
C GLU A 298 11.90 4.39 4.08
N VAL A 299 11.85 4.30 2.77
CA VAL A 299 11.97 5.43 1.86
C VAL A 299 10.75 6.31 2.06
N GLN A 300 11.00 7.48 2.63
CA GLN A 300 10.09 8.60 2.51
C GLN A 300 10.21 9.11 1.09
N THR A 301 9.34 8.67 0.19
CA THR A 301 9.06 9.49 -0.99
C THR A 301 8.57 10.83 -0.46
N ALA A 302 9.04 11.94 -1.03
CA ALA A 302 8.44 13.24 -0.74
C ALA A 302 6.92 13.07 -0.87
N PRO A 303 6.09 13.66 0.02
CA PRO A 303 4.65 13.55 -0.12
C PRO A 303 4.32 13.86 -1.56
N VAL A 304 3.80 12.85 -2.25
CA VAL A 304 3.35 12.99 -3.62
C VAL A 304 2.42 14.21 -3.59
N PRO A 305 2.71 15.29 -4.34
CA PRO A 305 1.89 16.50 -4.27
C PRO A 305 0.46 16.11 -4.61
N SER A 306 -0.43 16.18 -3.63
CA SER A 306 -1.83 15.78 -3.81
C SER A 306 -2.53 16.84 -4.67
N TYR A 307 -2.86 16.45 -5.90
CA TYR A 307 -3.55 17.31 -6.86
C TYR A 307 -4.99 16.88 -7.05
N GLU A 308 -5.85 17.85 -7.37
CA GLU A 308 -7.18 17.57 -7.91
C GLU A 308 -7.06 16.68 -9.16
N ALA A 309 -7.94 15.69 -9.26
CA ALA A 309 -7.97 14.62 -10.26
C ALA A 309 -6.82 13.60 -10.26
N ASP A 310 -5.82 13.67 -9.38
CA ASP A 310 -4.76 12.64 -9.24
C ASP A 310 -5.27 11.45 -8.41
N VAL A 311 -6.03 10.55 -9.01
CA VAL A 311 -6.70 9.43 -8.33
C VAL A 311 -6.09 8.07 -8.68
N ALA A 312 -5.01 8.05 -9.47
CA ALA A 312 -4.23 6.89 -9.83
C ALA A 312 -2.73 7.18 -9.61
N ALA A 313 -1.94 6.28 -9.03
CA ALA A 313 -2.34 5.00 -8.45
C ALA A 313 -3.17 5.16 -7.17
N ARG A 314 -4.20 4.32 -7.01
CA ARG A 314 -5.06 4.34 -5.83
C ARG A 314 -4.32 3.85 -4.57
N PRO A 315 -4.69 4.31 -3.36
CA PRO A 315 -5.71 5.33 -3.07
C PRO A 315 -5.12 6.74 -2.89
N ASN A 316 -3.82 6.95 -3.17
CA ASN A 316 -3.10 8.16 -2.76
C ASN A 316 -2.68 9.08 -3.93
N GLY A 317 -2.84 8.63 -5.18
CA GLY A 317 -2.30 9.32 -6.33
C GLY A 317 -0.80 9.09 -6.51
N ASP A 318 -0.27 9.50 -7.66
CA ASP A 318 1.15 9.40 -8.01
C ASP A 318 1.82 10.76 -8.29
N GLY A 319 1.06 11.86 -8.16
CA GLY A 319 1.53 13.24 -8.30
C GLY A 319 1.43 13.75 -9.74
N SER A 320 1.01 12.87 -10.65
CA SER A 320 0.73 13.17 -12.04
C SER A 320 -0.78 13.13 -12.28
N ILE A 321 -1.21 13.78 -13.35
CA ILE A 321 -2.61 13.66 -13.81
C ILE A 321 -2.49 13.18 -15.25
N LEU A 322 -2.74 11.89 -15.43
CA LEU A 322 -2.53 11.12 -16.64
C LEU A 322 -3.86 10.49 -17.11
N SER A 323 -3.81 9.71 -18.19
CA SER A 323 -5.02 9.14 -18.78
C SER A 323 -5.74 8.13 -17.89
N ASP A 324 -5.00 7.46 -17.01
CA ASP A 324 -5.50 6.50 -16.03
C ASP A 324 -6.27 7.17 -14.89
N ASP A 325 -5.93 8.40 -14.52
CA ASP A 325 -6.74 9.23 -13.63
C ASP A 325 -8.12 9.52 -14.21
N VAL A 326 -8.17 9.99 -15.46
CA VAL A 326 -9.43 10.25 -16.18
C VAL A 326 -10.29 8.98 -16.23
N VAL A 327 -9.66 7.83 -16.49
CA VAL A 327 -10.35 6.54 -16.47
C VAL A 327 -10.88 6.24 -15.07
N GLN A 328 -10.12 6.54 -14.02
CA GLN A 328 -10.47 6.23 -12.64
C GLN A 328 -11.57 7.15 -12.09
N VAL A 329 -11.57 8.45 -12.39
CA VAL A 329 -12.69 9.37 -12.09
C VAL A 329 -13.97 8.87 -12.78
N ARG A 330 -13.88 8.46 -14.06
CA ARG A 330 -15.03 7.88 -14.78
C ARG A 330 -15.54 6.57 -14.16
N ARG A 331 -14.66 5.76 -13.57
CA ARG A 331 -15.06 4.55 -12.82
C ARG A 331 -15.79 4.88 -11.53
N PHE A 332 -15.45 5.97 -10.85
CA PHE A 332 -16.19 6.47 -9.70
C PHE A 332 -17.59 6.96 -10.09
N LEU A 333 -17.70 7.78 -11.15
CA LEU A 333 -19.00 8.22 -11.71
C LEU A 333 -19.90 7.01 -12.03
N ASN A 334 -19.34 6.00 -12.71
CA ASN A 334 -20.08 4.79 -13.08
C ASN A 334 -20.31 3.80 -11.93
N ALA A 335 -19.83 4.10 -10.72
CA ALA A 335 -19.86 3.22 -9.56
C ALA A 335 -19.27 1.82 -9.82
N THR A 336 -18.31 1.69 -10.74
CA THR A 336 -17.53 0.44 -10.86
C THR A 336 -16.46 0.36 -9.79
N HIS A 337 -15.97 1.52 -9.34
CA HIS A 337 -15.13 1.68 -8.14
C HIS A 337 -15.80 2.67 -7.18
N THR A 338 -15.49 2.56 -5.89
CA THR A 338 -15.87 3.52 -4.86
C THR A 338 -14.60 4.14 -4.30
N PRO A 339 -14.52 5.48 -4.14
CA PRO A 339 -13.39 6.13 -3.49
C PRO A 339 -13.17 5.59 -2.08
N ASP A 340 -11.91 5.43 -1.68
CA ASP A 340 -11.52 5.08 -0.32
C ASP A 340 -11.86 6.25 0.61
N GLN A 341 -12.67 5.97 1.63
CA GLN A 341 -13.14 6.98 2.58
C GLN A 341 -12.11 7.28 3.68
N THR A 342 -11.01 6.53 3.74
CA THR A 342 -9.93 6.72 4.72
C THR A 342 -8.81 7.61 4.19
N THR A 343 -8.85 7.96 2.90
CA THR A 343 -7.91 8.88 2.25
C THR A 343 -8.65 10.08 1.64
N ASP A 344 -7.90 11.03 1.09
CA ASP A 344 -8.39 12.16 0.31
C ASP A 344 -8.79 11.76 -1.14
N GLU A 345 -8.93 10.47 -1.46
CA GLU A 345 -9.27 10.01 -2.82
C GLU A 345 -10.61 10.53 -3.32
N PHE A 346 -11.62 10.61 -2.44
CA PHE A 346 -12.90 11.25 -2.79
C PHE A 346 -12.68 12.74 -3.13
N GLN A 347 -11.91 13.44 -2.30
CA GLN A 347 -11.63 14.86 -2.43
C GLN A 347 -10.95 15.15 -3.77
N ARG A 348 -9.96 14.35 -4.17
CA ARG A 348 -9.28 14.48 -5.47
C ARG A 348 -10.17 14.10 -6.65
N ALA A 349 -11.12 13.19 -6.47
CA ALA A 349 -12.02 12.78 -7.55
C ALA A 349 -13.11 13.81 -7.86
N ASP A 350 -13.57 14.52 -6.83
CA ASP A 350 -14.55 15.63 -6.86
C ASP A 350 -13.82 16.94 -7.17
N SER A 351 -13.35 17.06 -8.42
CA SER A 351 -12.46 18.14 -8.86
C SER A 351 -13.20 19.32 -9.51
N ALA A 352 -14.50 19.14 -9.78
CA ALA A 352 -15.37 20.15 -10.36
C ALA A 352 -16.46 20.60 -9.37
N PRO A 353 -16.86 21.89 -9.37
CA PRO A 353 -16.29 23.00 -10.13
C PRO A 353 -14.89 23.41 -9.64
N ILE A 354 -14.03 23.85 -10.58
CA ILE A 354 -12.67 24.30 -10.27
C ILE A 354 -12.62 25.43 -9.24
N ALA A 355 -13.64 26.29 -9.19
CA ALA A 355 -13.70 27.44 -8.29
C ALA A 355 -13.86 27.04 -6.81
N THR A 356 -14.48 25.88 -6.55
CA THR A 356 -14.71 25.34 -5.22
C THR A 356 -13.87 24.10 -4.93
N LEU A 357 -13.07 23.67 -5.91
CA LEU A 357 -12.26 22.45 -5.86
C LEU A 357 -13.14 21.20 -5.60
N GLY A 358 -14.36 21.16 -6.14
CA GLY A 358 -15.36 20.13 -5.85
C GLY A 358 -16.69 20.67 -5.32
N ASP A 359 -17.77 19.91 -5.49
CA ASP A 359 -19.11 20.24 -4.95
C ASP A 359 -19.71 19.15 -4.04
N GLY A 360 -18.95 18.09 -3.80
CA GLY A 360 -19.32 16.92 -3.01
C GLY A 360 -19.96 15.82 -3.84
N LYS A 361 -19.84 15.84 -5.17
CA LYS A 361 -20.40 14.82 -6.07
C LYS A 361 -19.47 14.56 -7.24
N ILE A 362 -19.28 13.28 -7.54
CA ILE A 362 -18.53 12.86 -8.74
C ILE A 362 -19.52 12.68 -9.90
N LEU A 363 -19.56 13.65 -10.81
CA LEU A 363 -20.44 13.74 -11.99
C LEU A 363 -19.63 13.90 -13.29
N SER A 364 -20.30 14.16 -14.42
CA SER A 364 -19.62 14.21 -15.73
C SER A 364 -18.63 15.37 -15.85
N ASP A 365 -18.85 16.45 -15.12
CA ASP A 365 -17.95 17.60 -15.05
C ASP A 365 -16.63 17.26 -14.35
N ASP A 366 -16.58 16.34 -13.39
CA ASP A 366 -15.30 15.87 -12.84
C ASP A 366 -14.48 15.09 -13.88
N VAL A 367 -15.15 14.27 -14.69
CA VAL A 367 -14.49 13.53 -15.78
C VAL A 367 -13.93 14.51 -16.82
N VAL A 368 -14.68 15.57 -17.15
CA VAL A 368 -14.18 16.61 -18.06
C VAL A 368 -13.07 17.43 -17.41
N GLN A 369 -13.20 17.80 -16.13
CA GLN A 369 -12.19 18.56 -15.40
C GLN A 369 -10.87 17.80 -15.26
N ALA A 370 -10.91 16.50 -14.98
CA ALA A 370 -9.75 15.62 -15.00
C ALA A 370 -9.05 15.63 -16.38
N ARG A 371 -9.82 15.59 -17.48
CA ARG A 371 -9.27 15.70 -18.84
C ARG A 371 -8.63 17.06 -19.10
N ARG A 372 -9.22 18.14 -18.58
CA ARG A 372 -8.67 19.50 -18.73
C ARG A 372 -7.36 19.67 -17.96
N TYR A 373 -7.24 19.07 -16.79
CA TYR A 373 -5.96 19.00 -16.08
C TYR A 373 -4.93 18.16 -16.84
N GLN A 374 -5.32 16.98 -17.32
CA GLN A 374 -4.45 16.08 -18.10
C GLN A 374 -3.92 16.75 -19.38
N ASN A 375 -4.77 17.49 -20.09
CA ASN A 375 -4.42 18.19 -21.33
C ASN A 375 -3.72 19.54 -21.10
N GLY A 376 -3.62 19.99 -19.84
CA GLY A 376 -3.01 21.27 -19.48
C GLY A 376 -3.86 22.51 -19.81
N ALA A 377 -5.13 22.33 -20.16
CA ALA A 377 -6.06 23.44 -20.39
C ALA A 377 -6.44 24.16 -19.10
N ASN A 378 -6.45 23.44 -17.99
CA ASN A 378 -6.46 24.02 -16.65
C ASN A 378 -5.13 23.71 -15.95
N PRO A 379 -4.54 24.69 -15.23
CA PRO A 379 -3.38 24.42 -14.40
C PRO A 379 -3.77 23.52 -13.23
N LYS A 380 -2.94 22.53 -12.92
CA LYS A 380 -3.11 21.63 -11.77
C LYS A 380 -3.37 22.42 -10.48
N GLN A 381 -4.32 21.98 -9.68
CA GLN A 381 -4.65 22.56 -8.37
C GLN A 381 -4.30 21.58 -7.27
N PHE A 382 -3.77 22.06 -6.14
CA PHE A 382 -3.65 21.23 -4.95
C PHE A 382 -5.04 20.86 -4.44
N VAL A 383 -5.15 19.68 -3.86
CA VAL A 383 -6.42 19.19 -3.30
C VAL A 383 -6.97 20.15 -2.24
N GLY A 384 -8.28 20.43 -2.27
CA GLY A 384 -8.90 21.32 -1.29
C GLY A 384 -10.42 21.20 -1.11
N GLY A 385 -11.08 20.36 -1.90
CA GLY A 385 -12.53 20.17 -1.90
C GLY A 385 -13.18 19.48 -0.69
N PRO A 386 -14.45 19.08 -0.81
CA PRO A 386 -15.12 18.21 0.16
C PRO A 386 -14.47 16.82 0.26
N MET A 387 -14.23 16.32 1.48
CA MET A 387 -13.67 14.97 1.69
C MET A 387 -14.72 13.84 1.65
N THR A 388 -16.01 14.17 1.60
CA THR A 388 -17.10 13.20 1.64
C THR A 388 -18.23 13.60 0.75
N GLN A 389 -18.94 12.61 0.20
CA GLN A 389 -20.13 12.82 -0.61
C GLN A 389 -21.19 13.65 0.14
N SER A 390 -21.62 14.74 -0.48
CA SER A 390 -22.62 15.64 0.11
C SER A 390 -24.03 15.11 -0.14
N ALA A 391 -24.81 14.95 0.94
CA ALA A 391 -26.23 14.65 0.88
C ALA A 391 -27.03 15.93 0.54
N GLY A 392 -26.87 16.43 -0.69
CA GLY A 392 -27.79 17.34 -1.36
C GLY A 392 -28.12 18.66 -0.64
N ARG A 393 -27.28 19.69 -0.85
CA ARG A 393 -27.74 21.06 -1.12
C ARG A 393 -26.59 21.83 -1.78
N MET A 394 -26.78 22.35 -2.99
CA MET A 394 -25.84 23.34 -3.53
C MET A 394 -25.77 24.53 -2.55
N PRO A 395 -24.59 25.08 -2.25
CA PRO A 395 -24.51 26.39 -1.62
C PRO A 395 -25.21 27.40 -2.54
N ILE A 396 -26.37 27.89 -2.09
CA ILE A 396 -27.06 29.00 -2.74
C ILE A 396 -26.37 30.27 -2.26
N ASP A 397 -25.13 30.50 -2.67
CA ASP A 397 -24.50 31.80 -2.49
C ASP A 397 -23.91 32.24 -3.84
N ASN A 398 -24.52 33.32 -4.38
CA ASN A 398 -24.25 34.05 -5.63
C ASN A 398 -25.03 33.69 -6.93
N LEU A 399 -26.25 33.16 -6.85
CA LEU A 399 -27.08 32.87 -8.05
C LEU A 399 -28.12 33.93 -8.45
N VAL A 400 -28.05 35.17 -7.95
CA VAL A 400 -29.15 36.16 -8.18
C VAL A 400 -28.94 37.06 -9.42
N ALA A 401 -27.90 36.85 -10.23
CA ALA A 401 -27.71 37.62 -11.48
C ALA A 401 -27.94 36.81 -12.78
N ASN A 402 -27.84 35.47 -12.76
CA ASN A 402 -27.86 34.62 -13.97
C ASN A 402 -28.87 33.45 -13.93
N ALA A 403 -29.70 33.34 -12.90
CA ALA A 403 -30.65 32.23 -12.75
C ALA A 403 -31.57 32.06 -13.97
N SER A 404 -32.06 33.15 -14.56
CA SER A 404 -32.92 33.11 -15.74
C SER A 404 -32.23 32.42 -16.92
N THR A 405 -31.02 32.85 -17.27
CA THR A 405 -30.27 32.33 -18.43
C THR A 405 -29.88 30.87 -18.24
N ILE A 406 -29.45 30.47 -17.04
CA ILE A 406 -29.10 29.07 -16.72
C ILE A 406 -30.34 28.17 -16.78
N ILE A 407 -31.49 28.63 -16.30
CA ILE A 407 -32.75 27.88 -16.40
C ILE A 407 -33.19 27.76 -17.87
N PHE A 408 -33.08 28.83 -18.66
CA PHE A 408 -33.41 28.82 -20.09
C PHE A 408 -32.50 27.90 -20.91
N GLU A 409 -31.20 27.88 -20.60
CA GLU A 409 -30.23 27.00 -21.26
C GLU A 409 -30.49 25.53 -20.91
N ASN A 410 -30.65 25.20 -19.62
CA ASN A 410 -30.95 23.83 -19.20
C ASN A 410 -32.29 23.33 -19.73
N ALA A 411 -33.30 24.20 -19.88
CA ALA A 411 -34.60 23.83 -20.44
C ALA A 411 -34.57 23.41 -21.92
N ARG A 412 -33.48 23.70 -22.64
CA ARG A 412 -33.27 23.26 -24.03
C ARG A 412 -32.52 21.94 -24.15
N ARG A 413 -32.06 21.39 -23.02
CA ARG A 413 -31.33 20.12 -22.94
C ARG A 413 -32.26 19.06 -22.34
N GLU A 414 -32.31 17.90 -22.98
CA GLU A 414 -33.09 16.76 -22.50
C GLU A 414 -32.32 15.46 -22.73
N VAL A 415 -32.36 14.55 -21.77
CA VAL A 415 -32.02 13.13 -21.95
C VAL A 415 -33.29 12.31 -21.78
N ARG A 416 -33.62 11.48 -22.76
CA ARG A 416 -34.86 10.70 -22.75
C ARG A 416 -34.67 9.26 -23.15
N VAL A 417 -35.51 8.39 -22.60
CA VAL A 417 -35.62 6.99 -23.01
C VAL A 417 -36.77 6.84 -24.00
N GLU A 418 -36.47 6.46 -25.24
CA GLU A 418 -37.49 6.15 -26.22
C GLU A 418 -38.21 4.84 -25.83
N SER A 419 -39.55 4.92 -25.68
CA SER A 419 -40.35 3.73 -25.38
C SER A 419 -40.32 2.74 -26.53
N ALA A 420 -40.26 1.45 -26.21
CA ALA A 420 -40.21 0.37 -27.19
C ALA A 420 -41.25 -0.71 -26.89
N SER A 421 -41.45 -1.61 -27.83
CA SER A 421 -42.28 -2.80 -27.65
C SER A 421 -41.54 -4.05 -28.10
N GLY A 422 -41.81 -5.17 -27.43
CA GLY A 422 -41.22 -6.47 -27.75
C GLY A 422 -42.01 -7.61 -27.14
N SER A 423 -41.77 -8.83 -27.62
CA SER A 423 -42.45 -10.01 -27.10
C SER A 423 -41.57 -10.75 -26.08
N VAL A 424 -42.22 -11.48 -25.17
CA VAL A 424 -41.51 -12.34 -24.21
C VAL A 424 -40.48 -13.26 -24.88
N GLY A 425 -39.31 -13.40 -24.27
CA GLY A 425 -38.21 -14.23 -24.79
C GLY A 425 -37.44 -13.62 -25.98
N GLN A 426 -37.81 -12.44 -26.47
CA GLN A 426 -37.10 -11.73 -27.55
C GLN A 426 -36.21 -10.61 -27.01
N LYS A 427 -35.37 -10.07 -27.89
CA LYS A 427 -34.60 -8.85 -27.59
C LYS A 427 -35.45 -7.61 -27.88
N VAL A 428 -35.25 -6.56 -27.09
CA VAL A 428 -35.83 -5.23 -27.30
C VAL A 428 -34.74 -4.18 -27.20
N THR A 429 -34.70 -3.27 -28.16
CA THR A 429 -33.75 -2.15 -28.16
C THR A 429 -34.49 -0.87 -27.81
N VAL A 430 -33.97 -0.15 -26.81
CA VAL A 430 -34.40 1.20 -26.46
C VAL A 430 -33.30 2.18 -26.80
N ASN A 431 -33.69 3.35 -27.31
CA ASN A 431 -32.74 4.41 -27.65
C ASN A 431 -32.70 5.42 -26.50
N ILE A 432 -31.50 5.75 -26.06
CA ILE A 432 -31.30 6.92 -25.20
C ILE A 432 -31.04 8.09 -26.13
N ARG A 433 -31.93 9.08 -26.09
CA ARG A 433 -31.90 10.24 -26.98
C ARG A 433 -31.60 11.51 -26.22
N VAL A 434 -31.03 12.46 -26.93
CA VAL A 434 -30.71 13.79 -26.39
C VAL A 434 -31.16 14.92 -27.30
N ASP A 435 -31.48 16.04 -26.67
CA ASP A 435 -31.54 17.36 -27.31
C ASP A 435 -30.34 18.15 -26.82
N ALA A 436 -29.47 18.56 -27.74
CA ALA A 436 -28.16 19.11 -27.44
C ALA A 436 -27.96 20.52 -28.02
N GLN A 437 -27.21 21.36 -27.30
CA GLN A 437 -26.96 22.77 -27.62
C GLN A 437 -25.54 23.04 -28.16
N SER A 438 -24.76 21.99 -28.43
CA SER A 438 -23.40 22.03 -29.00
C SER A 438 -22.26 22.43 -28.06
N ASP A 439 -22.51 22.41 -26.76
CA ASP A 439 -21.50 22.66 -25.73
C ASP A 439 -21.38 21.51 -24.73
N GLU A 440 -22.04 20.37 -24.98
CA GLU A 440 -21.98 19.18 -24.13
C GLU A 440 -20.87 18.21 -24.57
N SER A 441 -19.88 18.00 -23.71
CA SER A 441 -18.71 17.14 -23.92
C SER A 441 -18.85 15.73 -23.35
N GLU A 442 -19.64 15.58 -22.28
CA GLU A 442 -19.88 14.29 -21.62
C GLU A 442 -21.27 14.32 -20.97
N TYR A 443 -21.98 13.19 -21.04
CA TYR A 443 -23.29 12.96 -20.41
C TYR A 443 -23.16 11.89 -19.33
N GLY A 444 -23.68 12.17 -18.14
CA GLY A 444 -23.82 11.22 -17.02
C GLY A 444 -25.28 10.91 -16.74
N PHE A 445 -25.64 9.63 -16.56
CA PHE A 445 -26.98 9.22 -16.12
C PHE A 445 -27.02 7.79 -15.57
N ILE A 446 -28.09 7.49 -14.83
CA ILE A 446 -28.44 6.15 -14.37
C ILE A 446 -29.77 5.73 -15.00
N LEU A 447 -29.76 4.65 -15.77
CA LEU A 447 -30.95 3.99 -16.29
C LEU A 447 -31.39 2.85 -15.37
N SER A 448 -32.53 3.00 -14.71
CA SER A 448 -33.14 1.97 -13.87
C SER A 448 -34.19 1.18 -14.66
N TYR A 449 -34.20 -0.14 -14.47
CA TYR A 449 -35.12 -1.07 -15.12
C TYR A 449 -35.51 -2.21 -14.15
N ASP A 450 -36.58 -2.94 -14.46
CA ASP A 450 -36.98 -4.13 -13.71
C ASP A 450 -36.16 -5.36 -14.14
N PRO A 451 -35.21 -5.86 -13.31
CA PRO A 451 -34.34 -6.96 -13.70
C PRO A 451 -35.06 -8.31 -13.78
N THR A 452 -36.28 -8.41 -13.27
CA THR A 452 -37.10 -9.62 -13.40
C THR A 452 -37.75 -9.74 -14.77
N LYS A 453 -37.87 -8.63 -15.50
CA LYS A 453 -38.47 -8.57 -16.85
C LYS A 453 -37.46 -8.35 -17.95
N LEU A 454 -36.43 -7.54 -17.69
CA LEU A 454 -35.40 -7.19 -18.66
C LEU A 454 -34.02 -7.62 -18.13
N SER A 455 -33.21 -8.25 -18.96
CA SER A 455 -31.90 -8.77 -18.57
C SER A 455 -30.86 -8.60 -19.68
N ASN A 456 -29.60 -8.88 -19.37
CA ASN A 456 -28.47 -8.87 -20.32
C ASN A 456 -28.39 -7.58 -21.16
N PRO A 457 -28.34 -6.38 -20.53
CA PRO A 457 -28.25 -5.14 -21.29
C PRO A 457 -26.96 -5.08 -22.12
N ILE A 458 -27.10 -4.80 -23.42
CA ILE A 458 -25.99 -4.58 -24.34
C ILE A 458 -26.03 -3.13 -24.81
N ILE A 459 -24.93 -2.41 -24.59
CA ILE A 459 -24.78 -1.01 -25.02
C ILE A 459 -24.29 -0.98 -26.46
N GLY A 460 -25.03 -0.30 -27.33
CA GLY A 460 -24.67 -0.04 -28.72
C GLY A 460 -24.42 1.43 -28.98
N ALA A 461 -23.76 1.71 -30.10
CA ALA A 461 -23.55 3.08 -30.56
C ALA A 461 -24.88 3.72 -30.99
N GLY A 462 -25.02 5.00 -30.68
CA GLY A 462 -25.99 5.88 -31.34
C GLY A 462 -25.38 6.54 -32.58
N PHE A 463 -26.09 7.52 -33.13
CA PHE A 463 -25.60 8.34 -34.25
C PHE A 463 -25.16 9.75 -33.82
N ALA A 464 -25.20 10.07 -32.52
CA ALA A 464 -24.71 11.32 -31.95
C ALA A 464 -23.17 11.44 -31.90
N GLY A 465 -22.41 10.49 -32.46
CA GLY A 465 -20.95 10.59 -32.59
C GLY A 465 -20.12 10.23 -31.34
N ALA A 466 -20.73 9.80 -30.23
CA ALA A 466 -19.99 9.43 -29.02
C ALA A 466 -19.02 8.25 -29.24
N SER A 467 -17.72 8.49 -29.05
CA SER A 467 -16.68 7.44 -29.12
C SER A 467 -16.48 6.73 -27.77
N VAL A 468 -16.78 7.40 -26.65
CA VAL A 468 -16.72 6.83 -25.29
C VAL A 468 -18.12 6.44 -24.85
N ARG A 469 -18.31 5.14 -24.53
CA ARG A 469 -19.59 4.56 -24.07
C ARG A 469 -19.36 3.71 -22.83
N SER A 470 -18.98 4.35 -21.73
CA SER A 470 -18.61 3.66 -20.50
C SER A 470 -19.85 3.49 -19.63
N CYS A 471 -20.36 2.26 -19.50
CA CYS A 471 -21.52 1.97 -18.67
C CYS A 471 -21.32 0.76 -17.77
N ASN A 472 -21.55 0.93 -16.47
CA ASN A 472 -21.61 -0.15 -15.50
C ASN A 472 -22.95 -0.89 -15.60
N ARG A 473 -22.91 -2.21 -15.72
CA ARG A 473 -24.08 -3.09 -15.86
C ARG A 473 -24.07 -4.24 -14.83
N THR A 474 -23.19 -4.15 -13.83
CA THR A 474 -22.96 -5.22 -12.86
C THR A 474 -24.10 -5.31 -11.83
N THR A 475 -24.70 -4.19 -11.48
CA THR A 475 -25.89 -4.13 -10.62
C THR A 475 -27.15 -4.42 -11.42
N ALA A 476 -27.82 -5.54 -11.13
CA ALA A 476 -29.09 -5.87 -11.77
C ALA A 476 -30.13 -4.75 -11.52
N GLY A 477 -30.79 -4.31 -12.58
CA GLY A 477 -31.79 -3.25 -12.53
C GLY A 477 -31.25 -1.82 -12.66
N GLN A 478 -29.93 -1.64 -12.76
CA GLN A 478 -29.31 -0.32 -12.95
C GLN A 478 -28.23 -0.35 -14.03
N ILE A 479 -28.12 0.75 -14.78
CA ILE A 479 -27.03 0.99 -15.73
C ILE A 479 -26.53 2.41 -15.50
N ASN A 480 -25.33 2.56 -14.95
CA ASN A 480 -24.70 3.87 -14.73
C ASN A 480 -23.79 4.17 -15.91
N CYS A 481 -24.00 5.28 -16.60
CA CYS A 481 -23.32 5.61 -17.85
C CYS A 481 -22.61 6.97 -17.79
N SER A 482 -21.44 7.01 -18.43
CA SER A 482 -20.66 8.18 -18.83
C SER A 482 -20.42 8.07 -20.33
N ILE A 483 -21.05 8.95 -21.11
CA ILE A 483 -21.02 8.96 -22.57
C ILE A 483 -20.39 10.25 -23.07
N GLY A 484 -19.36 10.17 -23.89
CA GLY A 484 -18.65 11.34 -24.39
C GLY A 484 -17.70 11.04 -25.54
N GLY A 485 -16.66 11.86 -25.66
CA GLY A 485 -15.67 11.76 -26.75
C GLY A 485 -16.30 12.05 -28.11
N PHE A 486 -17.03 13.16 -28.18
CA PHE A 486 -17.66 13.62 -29.40
C PHE A 486 -16.62 14.25 -30.36
N PRO A 487 -16.89 14.27 -31.67
CA PRO A 487 -15.89 14.61 -32.68
C PRO A 487 -15.78 16.10 -32.98
N THR A 488 -16.80 16.90 -32.68
CA THR A 488 -16.84 18.32 -33.01
C THR A 488 -16.17 19.15 -31.92
N ASN A 489 -15.53 20.26 -32.31
CA ASN A 489 -14.99 21.24 -31.38
C ASN A 489 -15.66 22.58 -31.67
N SER A 490 -16.66 22.93 -30.87
CA SER A 490 -17.48 24.11 -31.05
C SER A 490 -16.66 25.36 -30.74
N PRO A 491 -16.61 26.36 -31.65
CA PRO A 491 -15.87 27.60 -31.40
C PRO A 491 -16.39 28.40 -30.19
N THR A 492 -17.59 28.10 -29.70
CA THR A 492 -18.28 28.87 -28.66
C THR A 492 -18.09 28.34 -27.24
N SER A 493 -17.60 27.11 -27.03
CA SER A 493 -17.45 26.50 -25.70
C SER A 493 -16.00 26.31 -25.19
N SER A 494 -15.01 26.43 -26.07
CA SER A 494 -13.60 26.75 -25.74
C SER A 494 -12.85 25.85 -24.73
N ASP A 495 -12.38 24.71 -25.23
CA ASP A 495 -11.03 24.15 -25.07
C ASP A 495 -10.77 23.16 -26.22
N THR A 496 -9.79 23.40 -27.11
CA THR A 496 -9.67 22.68 -28.39
C THR A 496 -9.33 21.18 -28.27
N GLY A 497 -9.13 20.68 -27.04
CA GLY A 497 -8.77 19.29 -26.75
C GLY A 497 -9.93 18.38 -26.34
N ILE A 498 -11.14 18.90 -26.14
CA ILE A 498 -12.30 18.12 -25.68
C ILE A 498 -13.50 18.42 -26.58
N GLY A 499 -13.87 17.46 -27.42
CA GLY A 499 -14.98 17.65 -28.34
C GLY A 499 -16.37 17.52 -27.71
N GLU A 500 -17.31 18.29 -28.25
CA GLU A 500 -18.72 18.38 -27.89
C GLU A 500 -19.61 17.71 -28.92
N ILE A 501 -20.83 17.36 -28.53
CA ILE A 501 -21.87 16.85 -29.43
C ILE A 501 -22.34 17.94 -30.39
N GLU A 502 -22.77 17.60 -31.61
CA GLU A 502 -23.39 18.59 -32.51
C GLU A 502 -24.76 19.05 -31.97
N THR A 503 -25.15 20.29 -32.27
CA THR A 503 -26.50 20.76 -31.89
C THR A 503 -27.56 19.97 -32.65
N GLY A 504 -28.66 19.65 -31.97
CA GLY A 504 -29.77 18.97 -32.60
C GLY A 504 -30.69 18.31 -31.59
N SER A 505 -31.96 18.19 -31.98
CA SER A 505 -32.96 17.46 -31.21
C SER A 505 -33.05 16.01 -31.66
N ASN A 506 -33.40 15.12 -30.73
CA ASN A 506 -33.72 13.71 -31.00
C ASN A 506 -32.57 12.87 -31.53
N GLN A 507 -31.35 13.26 -31.16
CA GLN A 507 -30.15 12.51 -31.50
C GLN A 507 -30.07 11.23 -30.66
N ILE A 508 -29.77 10.08 -31.26
CA ILE A 508 -29.54 8.86 -30.48
C ILE A 508 -28.13 8.93 -29.91
N LEU A 509 -28.03 9.09 -28.59
CA LEU A 509 -26.78 9.09 -27.85
C LEU A 509 -26.18 7.68 -27.81
N ILE A 510 -26.97 6.71 -27.33
CA ILE A 510 -26.64 5.29 -27.31
C ILE A 510 -27.90 4.45 -27.50
N THR A 511 -27.70 3.16 -27.78
CA THR A 511 -28.77 2.16 -27.73
C THR A 511 -28.54 1.19 -26.58
N VAL A 512 -29.62 0.71 -25.96
CA VAL A 512 -29.57 -0.34 -24.93
C VAL A 512 -30.47 -1.48 -25.37
N THR A 513 -29.88 -2.64 -25.63
CA THR A 513 -30.62 -3.84 -26.01
C THR A 513 -30.76 -4.77 -24.82
N PHE A 514 -31.99 -5.02 -24.40
CA PHE A 514 -32.32 -5.98 -23.34
C PHE A 514 -32.82 -7.30 -23.95
N THR A 515 -32.70 -8.37 -23.17
CA THR A 515 -33.48 -9.60 -23.37
C THR A 515 -34.71 -9.55 -22.47
N ILE A 516 -35.89 -9.69 -23.06
CA ILE A 516 -37.15 -9.80 -22.30
C ILE A 516 -37.26 -11.24 -21.77
N ALA A 517 -37.49 -11.40 -20.47
CA ALA A 517 -37.63 -12.72 -19.86
C ALA A 517 -38.78 -13.51 -20.51
N ALA A 518 -38.58 -14.82 -20.70
CA ALA A 518 -39.56 -15.69 -21.37
C ALA A 518 -40.90 -15.80 -20.61
N ASN A 519 -40.86 -15.58 -19.30
CA ASN A 519 -41.98 -15.58 -18.38
C ASN A 519 -42.33 -14.18 -17.86
N ALA A 520 -41.84 -13.10 -18.49
CA ALA A 520 -42.19 -11.75 -18.08
C ALA A 520 -43.71 -11.54 -18.22
N PRO A 521 -44.39 -10.97 -17.22
CA PRO A 521 -45.81 -10.62 -17.35
C PRO A 521 -46.06 -9.65 -18.52
N VAL A 522 -47.11 -9.91 -19.30
CA VAL A 522 -47.58 -9.00 -20.35
C VAL A 522 -48.01 -7.67 -19.72
N GLY A 523 -47.64 -6.56 -20.36
CA GLY A 523 -47.91 -5.21 -19.86
C GLY A 523 -46.72 -4.29 -20.06
N THR A 524 -46.72 -3.15 -19.37
CA THR A 524 -45.61 -2.19 -19.43
C THR A 524 -44.64 -2.40 -18.28
N THR A 525 -43.35 -2.18 -18.55
CA THR A 525 -42.33 -2.04 -17.52
C THR A 525 -41.62 -0.69 -17.67
N PRO A 526 -41.47 0.10 -16.59
CA PRO A 526 -40.88 1.42 -16.67
C PRO A 526 -39.36 1.34 -16.88
N LEU A 527 -38.83 2.37 -17.54
CA LEU A 527 -37.42 2.69 -17.65
C LEU A 527 -37.22 4.12 -17.13
N ALA A 528 -36.49 4.26 -16.03
CA ALA A 528 -36.35 5.54 -15.35
C ALA A 528 -34.93 6.09 -15.45
N LEU A 529 -34.81 7.36 -15.82
CA LEU A 529 -33.54 8.10 -15.77
C LEU A 529 -33.42 8.83 -14.44
N THR A 530 -32.27 8.70 -13.82
CA THR A 530 -31.90 9.42 -12.59
C THR A 530 -30.45 9.91 -12.70
N ASN A 531 -30.08 10.87 -11.86
CA ASN A 531 -28.75 11.49 -11.88
C ASN A 531 -28.31 11.99 -13.27
N VAL A 532 -29.24 12.57 -14.03
CA VAL A 532 -28.99 13.10 -15.38
C VAL A 532 -28.20 14.39 -15.29
N ASN A 533 -27.04 14.43 -15.93
CA ASN A 533 -26.16 15.57 -16.03
C ASN A 533 -25.43 15.56 -17.37
N ALA A 534 -24.98 16.73 -17.80
CA ALA A 534 -24.07 16.87 -18.93
C ALA A 534 -23.06 17.97 -18.60
N SER A 535 -21.86 17.90 -19.12
CA SER A 535 -20.81 18.87 -18.81
C SER A 535 -20.20 19.45 -20.07
N SER A 536 -19.82 20.72 -20.00
CA SER A 536 -19.06 21.39 -21.04
C SER A 536 -17.56 21.12 -20.92
N ASP A 537 -16.83 21.33 -22.00
CA ASP A 537 -15.38 21.52 -22.02
C ASP A 537 -14.95 22.83 -21.31
N ALA A 538 -15.89 23.75 -21.08
CA ALA A 538 -15.79 24.83 -20.10
C ALA A 538 -16.15 24.33 -18.68
N PRO A 539 -15.80 25.07 -17.59
CA PRO A 539 -16.12 24.66 -16.21
C PRO A 539 -17.61 24.89 -15.88
N VAL A 540 -18.50 24.22 -16.62
CA VAL A 540 -19.95 24.35 -16.53
C VAL A 540 -20.60 22.98 -16.51
N LEU A 541 -21.37 22.72 -15.46
CA LEU A 541 -22.28 21.59 -15.34
C LEU A 541 -23.68 21.99 -15.81
N PHE A 542 -24.25 21.18 -16.70
CA PHE A 542 -25.64 21.27 -17.13
C PHE A 542 -26.47 20.20 -16.43
N THR A 543 -27.73 20.54 -16.21
CA THR A 543 -28.74 19.62 -15.66
C THR A 543 -29.87 19.46 -16.68
N PRO A 544 -29.67 18.63 -17.73
CA PRO A 544 -30.71 18.36 -18.71
C PRO A 544 -31.98 17.83 -18.04
N THR A 545 -33.12 18.14 -18.64
CA THR A 545 -34.38 17.50 -18.26
C THR A 545 -34.32 16.00 -18.55
N ALA A 546 -35.01 15.19 -17.74
CA ALA A 546 -35.04 13.74 -17.87
C ALA A 546 -36.44 13.26 -18.23
N ALA A 547 -36.59 12.51 -19.32
CA ALA A 547 -37.84 11.88 -19.70
C ALA A 547 -37.75 10.35 -19.70
N ASN A 548 -38.60 9.74 -18.86
CA ASN A 548 -38.68 8.30 -18.69
C ASN A 548 -39.36 7.62 -19.87
N GLY A 549 -39.08 6.32 -20.04
CA GLY A 549 -39.66 5.50 -21.09
C GLY A 549 -40.32 4.24 -20.53
N THR A 550 -40.85 3.42 -21.42
CA THR A 550 -41.40 2.11 -21.06
C THR A 550 -41.03 1.07 -22.12
N VAL A 551 -40.97 -0.19 -21.69
CA VAL A 551 -41.05 -1.32 -22.61
C VAL A 551 -42.44 -1.95 -22.48
N THR A 552 -43.18 -2.00 -23.59
CA THR A 552 -44.44 -2.74 -23.67
C THR A 552 -44.14 -4.19 -24.07
N ILE A 553 -44.39 -5.12 -23.15
CA ILE A 553 -44.16 -6.55 -23.31
C ILE A 553 -45.45 -7.20 -23.80
N SER A 554 -45.40 -7.81 -24.98
CA SER A 554 -46.49 -8.56 -25.58
C SER A 554 -46.31 -10.08 -25.45
N ALA A 555 -47.41 -10.81 -25.56
CA ALA A 555 -47.38 -12.26 -25.71
C ALA A 555 -46.58 -12.66 -26.97
N PRO A 556 -46.09 -13.91 -27.08
CA PRO A 556 -45.35 -14.38 -28.25
C PRO A 556 -46.18 -14.16 -29.53
N ASP A 557 -45.59 -13.55 -30.55
CA ASP A 557 -46.28 -13.27 -31.82
C ASP A 557 -46.65 -14.58 -32.54
N CYS A 558 -47.87 -15.06 -32.34
CA CYS A 558 -48.39 -16.26 -32.98
C CYS A 558 -49.00 -15.93 -34.34
N ARG A 559 -48.18 -15.54 -35.33
CA ARG A 559 -48.65 -15.41 -36.72
C ARG A 559 -47.80 -16.21 -37.73
N ARG A 560 -48.42 -17.35 -38.11
CA ARG A 560 -48.38 -18.09 -39.39
C ARG A 560 -47.20 -19.04 -39.65
N GLY A 561 -47.19 -20.14 -38.90
CA GLY A 561 -46.86 -21.47 -39.43
C GLY A 561 -48.00 -22.43 -39.07
N ARG A 562 -48.57 -23.14 -40.05
CA ARG A 562 -49.62 -24.16 -39.83
C ARG A 562 -49.05 -25.37 -39.06
N ASP A 563 -48.71 -25.25 -37.78
CA ASP A 563 -48.58 -26.45 -36.91
C ASP A 563 -48.41 -26.26 -35.39
N MET A 564 -48.83 -25.15 -34.76
CA MET A 564 -48.70 -25.04 -33.29
C MET A 564 -49.90 -24.37 -32.59
N ARG A 565 -51.07 -25.00 -32.66
CA ARG A 565 -52.21 -24.64 -31.78
C ARG A 565 -52.10 -25.20 -30.34
N ALA A 566 -51.01 -25.86 -29.97
CA ALA A 566 -50.91 -26.56 -28.68
C ALA A 566 -50.11 -25.83 -27.57
N ARG A 567 -49.59 -24.60 -27.80
CA ARG A 567 -48.71 -23.92 -26.82
C ARG A 567 -49.23 -22.58 -26.26
N CYS A 568 -50.47 -22.20 -26.53
CA CYS A 568 -51.01 -20.88 -26.14
C CYS A 568 -52.04 -20.90 -25.00
N ASN A 569 -52.16 -22.00 -24.26
CA ASN A 569 -52.96 -22.06 -23.03
C ASN A 569 -52.06 -22.56 -21.89
N ASN A 570 -51.47 -21.62 -21.15
CA ASN A 570 -51.17 -21.70 -19.72
C ASN A 570 -50.73 -20.33 -19.21
#